data_AF-A0A2G9ZK63-F1
#
_entry.id   AF-A0A2G9ZK63-F1
#
_cell.length_a   1.000
_cell.length_b   1.000
_cell.length_c   1.000
_cell.angle_alpha   90.00
_cell.angle_beta   90.00
_cell.angle_gamma   90.00
#
_symmetry.space_group_name_H-M   'P 1'
#
loop_
_entity.id
_entity.type
_entity.pdbx_description
1 polymer ?
#
loop_
_entity_poly.entity_id
_entity_poly.type
_entity_poly.pdbx_seq_one_letter_code
_entity_poly.pdbx_strand_id
1 'polypeptide(L)'
;MKKYLLPILIIAAMLGFSREPAGAADSLAQKLAGRILLQVENQGEAWYVNPADQKRYFLARPDDAFALMSRFGIGITDDNLKKIAVGLLEDDDEDSDQDGLSDRWEEAFGTDPRDQDSDHDGYDDRLEIQNAYDPLSRGHPPLDDDFSAKQAGKIFLQTEKKGEAWYVCPVNHRRYFLGRPADAWRLMQKLGLGASNENLAALPIGFLSPPAPIKPPTGQKCSANSGARGIFACAAEAIRRGQKEQAKSYFTPAMGPALEYTMDFLDAEGKFALGNIMAGAQADESTADKVVFTTEVYFSLGGYKVPVRFNVIKQDDGSWKVGNL
;
A
#
# COMPACT_ATOMS: atom_id res chain seq x y z
N MET A 1 9.06 -88.07 4.50
CA MET A 1 9.84 -86.83 4.69
C MET A 1 10.74 -86.64 3.47
N LYS A 2 10.37 -85.78 2.51
CA LYS A 2 11.21 -85.45 1.36
C LYS A 2 11.47 -83.94 1.36
N LYS A 3 12.73 -83.58 1.58
CA LYS A 3 13.27 -82.23 1.44
C LYS A 3 13.48 -81.94 -0.05
N TYR A 4 13.05 -80.78 -0.52
CA TYR A 4 13.51 -80.21 -1.79
C TYR A 4 13.90 -78.74 -1.56
N LEU A 5 15.18 -78.47 -1.79
CA LEU A 5 15.76 -77.15 -2.02
C LEU A 5 15.23 -76.59 -3.36
N LEU A 6 14.93 -75.29 -3.41
CA LEU A 6 14.77 -74.53 -4.66
C LEU A 6 15.55 -73.20 -4.56
N PRO A 7 16.21 -72.71 -5.63
CA PRO A 7 17.28 -71.73 -5.55
C PRO A 7 16.80 -70.29 -5.66
N ILE A 8 17.64 -69.40 -5.14
CA ILE A 8 17.58 -67.94 -5.21
C ILE A 8 17.70 -67.50 -6.68
N LEU A 9 16.67 -66.83 -7.20
CA LEU A 9 16.70 -66.14 -8.49
C LEU A 9 16.94 -64.64 -8.22
N ILE A 10 18.16 -64.17 -8.44
CA ILE A 10 18.48 -62.73 -8.41
C ILE A 10 18.01 -62.13 -9.74
N ILE A 11 16.86 -61.46 -9.74
CA ILE A 11 16.43 -60.61 -10.84
C ILE A 11 17.06 -59.23 -10.62
N ALA A 12 18.15 -58.93 -11.33
CA ALA A 12 18.70 -57.59 -11.42
C ALA A 12 17.80 -56.75 -12.35
N ALA A 13 16.81 -56.07 -11.76
CA ALA A 13 16.04 -55.04 -12.45
C ALA A 13 16.88 -53.76 -12.48
N MET A 14 17.51 -53.46 -13.63
CA MET A 14 17.97 -52.11 -13.94
C MET A 14 16.74 -51.21 -14.09
N LEU A 15 16.33 -50.58 -12.99
CA LEU A 15 15.44 -49.42 -13.03
C LEU A 15 16.25 -48.26 -13.63
N GLY A 16 16.06 -48.04 -14.93
CA GLY A 16 16.35 -46.74 -15.52
C GLY A 16 15.53 -45.70 -14.76
N PHE A 17 16.21 -44.91 -13.93
CA PHE A 17 15.66 -43.66 -13.41
C PHE A 17 15.47 -42.73 -14.60
N SER A 18 14.28 -42.80 -15.20
CA SER A 18 13.76 -41.70 -16.01
C SER A 18 13.74 -40.47 -15.11
N ARG A 19 14.71 -39.58 -15.32
CA ARG A 19 14.78 -38.28 -14.65
C ARG A 19 13.59 -37.48 -15.17
N GLU A 20 12.49 -37.50 -14.44
CA GLU A 20 11.43 -36.51 -14.62
C GLU A 20 12.07 -35.11 -14.55
N PRO A 21 11.77 -34.19 -15.47
CA PRO A 21 12.21 -32.83 -15.33
C PRO A 21 11.56 -32.28 -14.07
N ALA A 22 12.38 -31.85 -13.11
CA ALA A 22 11.89 -31.12 -11.96
C ALA A 22 11.15 -29.89 -12.48
N GLY A 23 9.81 -29.92 -12.41
CA GLY A 23 9.01 -28.73 -12.61
C GLY A 23 9.54 -27.67 -11.65
N ALA A 24 9.87 -26.49 -12.18
CA ALA A 24 10.35 -25.38 -11.37
C ALA A 24 9.36 -25.18 -10.23
N ALA A 25 9.79 -25.38 -8.98
CA ALA A 25 8.95 -25.10 -7.83
C ALA A 25 8.52 -23.63 -7.93
N ASP A 26 7.21 -23.38 -7.91
CA ASP A 26 6.69 -22.01 -8.01
C ASP A 26 7.38 -21.13 -6.97
N SER A 27 7.94 -20.03 -7.45
CA SER A 27 8.59 -19.03 -6.60
C SER A 27 7.60 -18.49 -5.57
N LEU A 28 8.10 -18.06 -4.41
CA LEU A 28 7.25 -17.45 -3.38
C LEU A 28 6.40 -16.30 -3.95
N ALA A 29 6.99 -15.52 -4.86
CA ALA A 29 6.31 -14.41 -5.52
C ALA A 29 5.14 -14.85 -6.42
N GLN A 30 5.25 -16.00 -7.10
CA GLN A 30 4.13 -16.58 -7.86
C GLN A 30 3.02 -17.08 -6.94
N LYS A 31 3.35 -17.71 -5.82
CA LYS A 31 2.35 -18.21 -4.84
C LYS A 31 1.60 -17.08 -4.15
N LEU A 32 2.28 -15.96 -3.92
CA LEU A 32 1.71 -14.79 -3.26
C LEU A 32 1.15 -13.78 -4.26
N ALA A 33 1.24 -14.02 -5.57
CA ALA A 33 0.72 -13.13 -6.60
C ALA A 33 -0.75 -12.79 -6.33
N GLY A 34 -1.05 -11.50 -6.36
CA GLY A 34 -2.37 -10.96 -6.11
C GLY A 34 -2.80 -10.93 -4.64
N ARG A 35 -2.01 -11.44 -3.69
CA ARG A 35 -2.34 -11.39 -2.26
C ARG A 35 -2.01 -10.01 -1.68
N ILE A 36 -2.86 -9.60 -0.75
CA ILE A 36 -2.54 -8.57 0.24
C ILE A 36 -1.87 -9.27 1.43
N LEU A 37 -0.72 -8.76 1.85
CA LEU A 37 0.11 -9.30 2.93
C LEU A 37 0.13 -8.31 4.09
N LEU A 38 0.10 -8.83 5.31
CA LEU A 38 0.28 -8.06 6.54
C LEU A 38 1.60 -8.43 7.20
N GLN A 39 2.45 -7.45 7.43
CA GLN A 39 3.74 -7.65 8.09
C GLN A 39 3.55 -7.80 9.60
N VAL A 40 3.61 -9.04 10.09
CA VAL A 40 3.24 -9.36 11.48
C VAL A 40 4.37 -9.10 12.50
N GLU A 41 5.61 -8.99 12.04
CA GLU A 41 6.79 -8.79 12.89
C GLU A 41 7.22 -7.32 13.00
N ASN A 42 6.57 -6.42 12.25
CA ASN A 42 6.85 -4.99 12.28
C ASN A 42 5.59 -4.17 11.96
N GLN A 43 4.93 -3.67 13.01
CA GLN A 43 3.89 -2.62 12.93
C GLN A 43 2.65 -2.91 12.06
N GLY A 44 2.47 -4.12 11.52
CA GLY A 44 1.27 -4.50 10.79
C GLY A 44 1.16 -3.89 9.39
N GLU A 45 2.28 -3.50 8.78
CA GLU A 45 2.29 -2.86 7.46
C GLU A 45 1.66 -3.74 6.38
N ALA A 46 0.83 -3.13 5.52
CA ALA A 46 0.18 -3.81 4.43
C ALA A 46 0.96 -3.68 3.12
N TRP A 47 1.03 -4.80 2.39
CA TRP A 47 1.71 -4.92 1.10
C TRP A 47 0.80 -5.61 0.09
N TYR A 48 0.83 -5.21 -1.17
CA TYR A 48 0.15 -5.89 -2.26
C TYR A 48 1.17 -6.50 -3.22
N VAL A 49 1.04 -7.80 -3.52
CA VAL A 49 1.88 -8.45 -4.53
C VAL A 49 1.18 -8.36 -5.87
N ASN A 50 1.68 -7.54 -6.78
CA ASN A 50 1.07 -7.36 -8.09
C ASN A 50 1.21 -8.64 -8.93
N PRO A 51 0.11 -9.24 -9.42
CA PRO A 51 0.18 -10.47 -10.21
C PRO A 51 0.88 -10.28 -11.56
N ALA A 52 0.94 -9.04 -12.09
CA ALA A 52 1.54 -8.78 -13.40
C ALA A 52 3.08 -8.82 -13.39
N ASP A 53 3.71 -8.35 -12.32
CA ASP A 53 5.18 -8.26 -12.23
C ASP A 53 5.77 -9.01 -11.03
N GLN A 54 4.92 -9.62 -10.19
CA GLN A 54 5.27 -10.39 -9.00
C GLN A 54 6.06 -9.57 -7.96
N LYS A 55 5.96 -8.25 -8.00
CA LYS A 55 6.58 -7.35 -7.02
C LYS A 55 5.60 -6.99 -5.92
N ARG A 56 6.13 -6.79 -4.72
CA ARG A 56 5.36 -6.22 -3.60
C ARG A 56 5.39 -4.70 -3.64
N TYR A 57 4.24 -4.11 -3.40
CA TYR A 57 4.02 -2.68 -3.35
C TYR A 57 3.43 -2.32 -1.99
N PHE A 58 3.87 -1.21 -1.43
CA PHE A 58 3.36 -0.75 -0.15
C PHE A 58 1.92 -0.28 -0.29
N LEU A 59 1.04 -0.69 0.63
CA LEU A 59 -0.40 -0.40 0.60
C LEU A 59 -0.87 0.35 1.86
N ALA A 60 -0.03 0.47 2.89
CA ALA A 60 -0.45 1.02 4.19
C ALA A 60 -0.71 2.54 4.21
N ARG A 61 -0.22 3.32 3.23
CA ARG A 61 -0.50 4.77 3.13
C ARG A 61 -1.53 5.05 2.03
N PRO A 62 -2.48 5.98 2.25
CA PRO A 62 -3.46 6.39 1.25
C PRO A 62 -2.83 6.84 -0.08
N ASP A 63 -1.73 7.59 -0.04
CA ASP A 63 -1.05 8.05 -1.25
C ASP A 63 -0.45 6.90 -2.07
N ASP A 64 0.10 5.87 -1.40
CA ASP A 64 0.59 4.68 -2.11
C ASP A 64 -0.57 3.83 -2.60
N ALA A 65 -1.60 3.61 -1.80
CA ALA A 65 -2.79 2.88 -2.23
C ALA A 65 -3.40 3.56 -3.47
N PHE A 66 -3.52 4.90 -3.46
CA PHE A 66 -3.97 5.67 -4.61
C PHE A 66 -3.03 5.54 -5.81
N ALA A 67 -1.72 5.66 -5.62
CA ALA A 67 -0.75 5.49 -6.70
C ALA A 67 -0.77 4.07 -7.29
N LEU A 68 -0.99 3.06 -6.45
CA LEU A 68 -1.14 1.66 -6.82
C LEU A 68 -2.36 1.47 -7.69
N MET A 69 -3.51 1.93 -7.20
CA MET A 69 -4.77 1.87 -7.93
C MET A 69 -4.71 2.66 -9.24
N SER A 70 -4.11 3.85 -9.25
CA SER A 70 -3.97 4.67 -10.45
C SER A 70 -3.05 4.04 -11.50
N ARG A 71 -2.01 3.31 -11.07
CA ARG A 71 -1.00 2.75 -11.97
C ARG A 71 -1.32 1.34 -12.46
N PHE A 72 -1.86 0.50 -11.57
CA PHE A 72 -2.11 -0.92 -11.83
C PHE A 72 -3.58 -1.29 -11.82
N GLY A 73 -4.47 -0.37 -11.43
CA GLY A 73 -5.90 -0.55 -11.54
C GLY A 73 -6.30 -0.78 -13.00
N ILE A 74 -7.06 -1.84 -13.22
CA ILE A 74 -7.54 -2.22 -14.54
C ILE A 74 -8.96 -1.69 -14.68
N GLY A 75 -9.26 -0.99 -15.77
CA GLY A 75 -10.64 -0.58 -16.04
C GLY A 75 -11.56 -1.78 -16.22
N ILE A 76 -12.73 -1.74 -15.58
CA ILE A 76 -13.79 -2.75 -15.76
C ILE A 76 -15.14 -2.06 -15.99
N THR A 77 -15.99 -2.69 -16.80
CA THR A 77 -17.40 -2.29 -17.02
C THR A 77 -18.29 -2.93 -15.97
N ASP A 78 -19.48 -2.38 -15.76
CA ASP A 78 -20.46 -2.88 -14.80
C ASP A 78 -20.90 -4.31 -15.18
N ASP A 79 -21.13 -4.57 -16.47
CA ASP A 79 -21.48 -5.90 -17.00
C ASP A 79 -20.43 -6.98 -16.68
N ASN A 80 -19.15 -6.62 -16.73
CA ASN A 80 -18.08 -7.56 -16.41
C ASN A 80 -17.84 -7.66 -14.91
N LEU A 81 -18.00 -6.55 -14.18
CA LEU A 81 -17.91 -6.55 -12.74
C LEU A 81 -18.98 -7.46 -12.13
N LYS A 82 -20.25 -7.35 -12.58
CA LYS A 82 -21.40 -8.17 -12.17
C LYS A 82 -21.18 -9.69 -12.27
N LYS A 83 -20.26 -10.15 -13.13
CA LYS A 83 -19.89 -11.57 -13.25
C LYS A 83 -19.09 -12.10 -12.06
N ILE A 84 -18.52 -11.20 -11.26
CA ILE A 84 -17.71 -11.53 -10.08
C ILE A 84 -18.56 -11.35 -8.83
N ALA A 85 -18.78 -12.43 -8.09
CA ALA A 85 -19.59 -12.39 -6.87
C ALA A 85 -19.01 -11.40 -5.85
N VAL A 86 -19.90 -10.68 -5.16
CA VAL A 86 -19.51 -9.73 -4.11
C VAL A 86 -19.09 -10.48 -2.85
N GLY A 87 -18.06 -9.97 -2.18
CA GLY A 87 -17.70 -10.35 -0.82
C GLY A 87 -18.06 -9.23 0.13
N LEU A 88 -19.01 -9.51 1.03
CA LEU A 88 -19.40 -8.57 2.08
C LEU A 88 -18.49 -8.73 3.29
N LEU A 89 -18.02 -7.61 3.84
CA LEU A 89 -17.33 -7.57 5.13
C LEU A 89 -18.23 -6.79 6.08
N GLU A 90 -18.59 -7.42 7.20
CA GLU A 90 -19.44 -6.80 8.20
C GLU A 90 -18.83 -5.48 8.72
N ASP A 91 -19.71 -4.51 8.95
CA ASP A 91 -19.38 -3.27 9.61
C ASP A 91 -20.45 -2.81 10.61
N ASP A 92 -20.07 -1.79 11.36
CA ASP A 92 -20.82 -1.12 12.41
C ASP A 92 -21.24 0.29 11.99
N ASP A 93 -21.33 0.52 10.68
CA ASP A 93 -21.77 1.79 10.12
C ASP A 93 -23.30 1.93 10.21
N GLU A 94 -23.81 3.13 9.90
CA GLU A 94 -25.25 3.44 9.94
C GLU A 94 -26.02 2.56 8.93
N ASP A 95 -27.17 2.06 9.36
CA ASP A 95 -28.07 1.16 8.63
C ASP A 95 -29.50 1.70 8.86
N SER A 96 -29.95 2.50 7.89
CA SER A 96 -31.09 3.38 7.98
C SER A 96 -32.42 2.66 7.85
N ASP A 97 -32.48 1.55 7.09
CA ASP A 97 -33.67 0.73 6.95
C ASP A 97 -33.64 -0.56 7.77
N GLN A 98 -32.50 -0.91 8.37
CA GLN A 98 -32.33 -2.05 9.29
C GLN A 98 -32.47 -3.42 8.61
N ASP A 99 -32.19 -3.51 7.31
CA ASP A 99 -32.05 -4.79 6.61
C ASP A 99 -30.71 -5.48 6.96
N GLY A 100 -29.78 -4.72 7.55
CA GLY A 100 -28.48 -5.16 8.01
C GLY A 100 -27.34 -5.01 7.01
N LEU A 101 -27.57 -4.32 5.90
CA LEU A 101 -26.59 -3.72 5.00
C LEU A 101 -26.46 -2.25 5.38
N SER A 102 -25.26 -1.76 5.69
CA SER A 102 -25.14 -0.35 6.06
C SER A 102 -25.39 0.57 4.85
N ASP A 103 -25.88 1.79 5.08
CA ASP A 103 -26.11 2.83 4.06
C ASP A 103 -24.89 3.01 3.15
N ARG A 104 -23.71 2.77 3.73
CA ARG A 104 -22.42 2.84 3.06
C ARG A 104 -22.16 1.71 2.08
N TRP A 105 -22.60 0.50 2.40
CA TRP A 105 -22.57 -0.61 1.45
C TRP A 105 -23.61 -0.42 0.37
N GLU A 106 -24.78 0.06 0.75
CA GLU A 106 -25.87 0.33 -0.16
C GLU A 106 -25.49 1.37 -1.22
N GLU A 107 -24.82 2.47 -0.82
CA GLU A 107 -24.26 3.43 -1.78
C GLU A 107 -23.29 2.77 -2.77
N ALA A 108 -22.46 1.83 -2.30
CA ALA A 108 -21.46 1.14 -3.13
C ALA A 108 -22.09 0.12 -4.10
N PHE A 109 -23.19 -0.52 -3.70
CA PHE A 109 -23.93 -1.46 -4.56
C PHE A 109 -24.96 -0.75 -5.45
N GLY A 110 -25.40 0.44 -5.06
CA GLY A 110 -26.41 1.24 -5.74
C GLY A 110 -27.84 0.94 -5.31
N THR A 111 -28.04 0.32 -4.15
CA THR A 111 -29.35 0.12 -3.49
C THR A 111 -29.79 1.40 -2.77
N ASP A 112 -31.04 1.47 -2.30
CA ASP A 112 -31.59 2.64 -1.60
C ASP A 112 -31.51 2.47 -0.08
N PRO A 113 -30.72 3.30 0.64
CA PRO A 113 -30.55 3.21 2.10
C PRO A 113 -31.78 3.38 2.98
N ARG A 114 -32.97 3.48 2.40
CA ARG A 114 -34.22 3.64 3.13
C ARG A 114 -35.24 2.59 2.74
N ASP A 115 -34.81 1.56 2.02
CA ASP A 115 -35.66 0.55 1.44
C ASP A 115 -35.00 -0.82 1.53
N GLN A 116 -35.51 -1.66 2.44
CA GLN A 116 -34.93 -2.96 2.73
C GLN A 116 -34.85 -3.87 1.50
N ASP A 117 -35.70 -3.67 0.49
CA ASP A 117 -35.83 -4.47 -0.73
C ASP A 117 -35.88 -3.52 -1.93
N SER A 118 -34.71 -3.11 -2.42
CA SER A 118 -34.57 -2.04 -3.41
C SER A 118 -35.27 -2.33 -4.75
N ASP A 119 -35.39 -3.61 -5.12
CA ASP A 119 -36.03 -4.02 -6.37
C ASP A 119 -37.49 -4.49 -6.19
N HIS A 120 -37.96 -4.54 -4.95
CA HIS A 120 -39.30 -4.87 -4.51
C HIS A 120 -39.75 -6.27 -4.99
N ASP A 121 -38.88 -7.27 -4.86
CA ASP A 121 -39.16 -8.66 -5.22
C ASP A 121 -39.51 -9.59 -4.04
N GLY A 122 -39.42 -9.07 -2.82
CA GLY A 122 -39.78 -9.71 -1.57
C GLY A 122 -38.60 -10.25 -0.77
N TYR A 123 -37.36 -9.89 -1.14
CA TYR A 123 -36.15 -10.26 -0.43
C TYR A 123 -35.32 -9.03 -0.09
N ASP A 124 -34.79 -8.99 1.14
CA ASP A 124 -33.98 -7.86 1.57
C ASP A 124 -32.62 -7.79 0.82
N ASP A 125 -32.12 -6.59 0.53
CA ASP A 125 -30.90 -6.37 -0.26
C ASP A 125 -29.68 -7.11 0.34
N ARG A 126 -29.53 -7.06 1.67
CA ARG A 126 -28.51 -7.82 2.40
C ARG A 126 -28.60 -9.32 2.10
N LEU A 127 -29.81 -9.87 2.14
CA LEU A 127 -30.06 -11.30 1.99
C LEU A 127 -29.73 -11.74 0.56
N GLU A 128 -30.11 -10.93 -0.41
CA GLU A 128 -29.80 -11.17 -1.81
C GLU A 128 -28.29 -11.21 -2.07
N ILE A 129 -27.54 -10.21 -1.59
CA ILE A 129 -26.08 -10.17 -1.74
C ILE A 129 -25.42 -11.39 -1.10
N GLN A 130 -25.86 -11.79 0.11
CA GLN A 130 -25.33 -12.98 0.80
C GLN A 130 -25.59 -14.27 0.02
N ASN A 131 -26.73 -14.38 -0.65
CA ASN A 131 -27.13 -15.54 -1.44
C ASN A 131 -26.79 -15.41 -2.93
N ALA A 132 -26.03 -14.38 -3.31
CA ALA A 132 -25.59 -14.13 -4.69
C ALA A 132 -26.75 -13.90 -5.68
N TYR A 133 -27.72 -13.09 -5.27
CA TYR A 133 -28.76 -12.47 -6.09
C TYR A 133 -28.42 -10.99 -6.38
N ASP A 134 -29.12 -10.36 -7.33
CA ASP A 134 -28.90 -8.97 -7.74
C ASP A 134 -29.94 -8.06 -7.06
N PRO A 135 -29.55 -7.22 -6.09
CA PRO A 135 -30.49 -6.42 -5.30
C PRO A 135 -31.15 -5.26 -6.07
N LEU A 136 -30.85 -5.13 -7.36
CA LEU A 136 -31.46 -4.13 -8.24
C LEU A 136 -32.34 -4.77 -9.32
N SER A 137 -32.42 -6.10 -9.36
CA SER A 137 -33.25 -6.80 -10.32
C SER A 137 -33.49 -8.26 -9.98
N ARG A 138 -34.76 -8.66 -10.09
CA ARG A 138 -35.23 -10.04 -9.94
C ARG A 138 -34.32 -11.09 -10.56
N GLY A 139 -33.69 -11.87 -9.69
CA GLY A 139 -32.97 -13.10 -10.02
C GLY A 139 -31.46 -13.02 -9.79
N HIS A 140 -30.74 -13.93 -10.45
CA HIS A 140 -29.30 -14.04 -10.25
C HIS A 140 -28.52 -13.11 -11.18
N PRO A 141 -27.45 -12.48 -10.69
CA PRO A 141 -26.48 -11.83 -11.54
C PRO A 141 -25.82 -12.89 -12.45
N PRO A 142 -25.28 -12.48 -13.61
CA PRO A 142 -24.64 -13.39 -14.57
C PRO A 142 -23.25 -13.84 -14.07
N LEU A 143 -23.19 -14.52 -12.92
CA LEU A 143 -21.94 -14.96 -12.31
C LEU A 143 -21.19 -15.93 -13.21
N ASP A 144 -19.88 -15.73 -13.28
CA ASP A 144 -18.97 -16.54 -14.08
C ASP A 144 -17.72 -16.84 -13.23
N ASP A 145 -17.67 -18.05 -12.68
CA ASP A 145 -16.59 -18.51 -11.81
C ASP A 145 -15.25 -18.58 -12.55
N ASP A 146 -15.26 -18.97 -13.83
CA ASP A 146 -14.06 -19.04 -14.66
C ASP A 146 -13.51 -17.64 -14.95
N PHE A 147 -14.39 -16.68 -15.21
CA PHE A 147 -14.02 -15.28 -15.35
C PHE A 147 -13.45 -14.75 -14.03
N SER A 148 -14.12 -15.00 -12.91
CA SER A 148 -13.73 -14.54 -11.57
C SER A 148 -12.36 -15.10 -11.17
N ALA A 149 -12.11 -16.39 -11.39
CA ALA A 149 -10.83 -17.04 -11.14
C ALA A 149 -9.70 -16.44 -11.98
N LYS A 150 -9.96 -16.08 -13.25
CA LYS A 150 -8.98 -15.37 -14.11
C LYS A 150 -8.69 -13.95 -13.65
N GLN A 151 -9.59 -13.35 -12.86
CA GLN A 151 -9.40 -12.03 -12.27
C GLN A 151 -8.79 -12.06 -10.86
N ALA A 152 -8.56 -13.25 -10.31
CA ALA A 152 -8.01 -13.44 -8.98
C ALA A 152 -6.77 -12.55 -8.71
N GLY A 153 -6.85 -11.76 -7.64
CA GLY A 153 -5.77 -10.91 -7.17
C GLY A 153 -5.64 -9.57 -7.88
N LYS A 154 -6.46 -9.28 -8.88
CA LYS A 154 -6.44 -7.99 -9.59
C LYS A 154 -7.20 -6.92 -8.80
N ILE A 155 -6.80 -5.68 -9.03
CA ILE A 155 -7.54 -4.50 -8.60
C ILE A 155 -8.16 -3.86 -9.85
N PHE A 156 -9.46 -3.66 -9.83
CA PHE A 156 -10.21 -3.01 -10.87
C PHE A 156 -10.64 -1.61 -10.46
N LEU A 157 -10.77 -0.74 -11.46
CA LEU A 157 -11.43 0.55 -11.36
C LEU A 157 -12.70 0.50 -12.21
N GLN A 158 -13.84 0.74 -11.58
CA GLN A 158 -15.12 0.76 -12.26
C GLN A 158 -15.24 2.02 -13.12
N THR A 159 -15.37 1.84 -14.43
CA THR A 159 -15.23 2.96 -15.39
C THR A 159 -16.54 3.68 -15.73
N GLU A 160 -17.68 3.09 -15.37
CA GLU A 160 -19.02 3.58 -15.75
C GLU A 160 -19.75 4.29 -14.59
N LYS A 161 -19.13 4.36 -13.41
CA LYS A 161 -19.65 5.04 -12.20
C LYS A 161 -18.65 6.08 -11.66
N LYS A 162 -18.38 6.11 -10.34
CA LYS A 162 -17.53 7.12 -9.69
C LYS A 162 -16.02 6.76 -9.72
N GLY A 163 -15.63 5.69 -10.40
CA GLY A 163 -14.23 5.23 -10.41
C GLY A 163 -13.89 4.33 -9.23
N GLU A 164 -14.88 3.62 -8.69
CA GLU A 164 -14.76 2.78 -7.51
C GLU A 164 -13.70 1.68 -7.72
N ALA A 165 -12.89 1.44 -6.69
CA ALA A 165 -11.87 0.40 -6.72
C ALA A 165 -12.42 -0.91 -6.15
N TRP A 166 -12.09 -2.02 -6.79
CA TRP A 166 -12.51 -3.37 -6.40
C TRP A 166 -11.32 -4.33 -6.41
N TYR A 167 -11.13 -5.08 -5.34
CA TYR A 167 -10.11 -6.13 -5.24
C TYR A 167 -10.75 -7.51 -5.36
N VAL A 168 -10.26 -8.35 -6.27
CA VAL A 168 -10.73 -9.75 -6.38
C VAL A 168 -9.85 -10.62 -5.51
N CYS A 169 -10.42 -11.17 -4.43
CA CYS A 169 -9.66 -12.00 -3.50
C CYS A 169 -9.25 -13.34 -4.17
N PRO A 170 -7.95 -13.65 -4.28
CA PRO A 170 -7.49 -14.86 -4.95
C PRO A 170 -7.64 -16.15 -4.11
N VAL A 171 -8.42 -16.12 -3.02
CA VAL A 171 -8.80 -17.31 -2.23
C VAL A 171 -10.22 -17.75 -2.55
N ASN A 172 -11.16 -16.80 -2.64
CA ASN A 172 -12.59 -17.10 -2.82
C ASN A 172 -13.17 -16.51 -4.12
N HIS A 173 -12.34 -15.82 -4.92
CA HIS A 173 -12.69 -15.20 -6.19
C HIS A 173 -13.81 -14.16 -6.12
N ARG A 174 -14.11 -13.67 -4.92
CA ARG A 174 -15.09 -12.61 -4.70
C ARG A 174 -14.43 -11.24 -4.82
N ARG A 175 -15.20 -10.27 -5.32
CA ARG A 175 -14.79 -8.86 -5.35
C ARG A 175 -15.13 -8.17 -4.04
N TYR A 176 -14.20 -7.40 -3.53
CA TYR A 176 -14.32 -6.61 -2.32
C TYR A 176 -14.10 -5.15 -2.66
N PHE A 177 -14.91 -4.29 -2.07
CA PHE A 177 -14.80 -2.86 -2.28
C PHE A 177 -13.51 -2.32 -1.65
N LEU A 178 -12.78 -1.50 -2.40
CA LEU A 178 -11.51 -0.87 -2.02
C LEU A 178 -11.57 0.66 -2.18
N GLY A 179 -12.75 1.21 -2.46
CA GLY A 179 -12.93 2.62 -2.81
C GLY A 179 -12.64 3.60 -1.67
N ARG A 180 -12.76 3.18 -0.39
CA ARG A 180 -12.53 4.05 0.77
C ARG A 180 -11.46 3.47 1.72
N PRO A 181 -10.77 4.33 2.50
CA PRO A 181 -9.75 3.87 3.44
C PRO A 181 -10.25 2.87 4.49
N ALA A 182 -11.48 3.04 5.00
CA ALA A 182 -12.06 2.15 6.01
C ALA A 182 -12.30 0.74 5.46
N ASP A 183 -12.84 0.61 4.24
CA ASP A 183 -13.08 -0.69 3.61
C ASP A 183 -11.76 -1.38 3.30
N ALA A 184 -10.81 -0.62 2.74
CA ALA A 184 -9.47 -1.13 2.43
C ALA A 184 -8.80 -1.67 3.70
N TRP A 185 -8.92 -0.98 4.82
CA TRP A 185 -8.42 -1.43 6.12
C TRP A 185 -9.13 -2.69 6.62
N ARG A 186 -10.46 -2.73 6.61
CA ARG A 186 -11.24 -3.94 7.01
C ARG A 186 -10.87 -5.14 6.14
N LEU A 187 -10.75 -4.93 4.83
CA LEU A 187 -10.31 -5.94 3.86
C LEU A 187 -8.90 -6.44 4.18
N MET A 188 -7.96 -5.52 4.42
CA MET A 188 -6.60 -5.86 4.83
C MET A 188 -6.59 -6.71 6.10
N GLN A 189 -7.37 -6.35 7.13
CA GLN A 189 -7.45 -7.11 8.37
C GLN A 189 -8.07 -8.51 8.21
N LYS A 190 -9.13 -8.63 7.40
CA LYS A 190 -9.92 -9.87 7.28
C LYS A 190 -9.34 -10.86 6.27
N LEU A 191 -8.78 -10.36 5.17
CA LEU A 191 -8.31 -11.17 4.04
C LEU A 191 -6.80 -11.12 3.84
N GLY A 192 -6.10 -10.22 4.54
CA GLY A 192 -4.65 -10.09 4.47
C GLY A 192 -3.96 -11.33 5.03
N LEU A 193 -2.97 -11.82 4.29
CA LEU A 193 -2.15 -12.95 4.72
C LEU A 193 -0.98 -12.44 5.57
N GLY A 194 -0.85 -12.94 6.79
CA GLY A 194 0.32 -12.64 7.63
C GLY A 194 1.64 -13.10 6.97
N ALA A 195 2.62 -12.20 6.92
CA ALA A 195 3.94 -12.46 6.36
C ALA A 195 5.04 -12.02 7.33
N SER A 196 6.04 -12.87 7.52
CA SER A 196 7.25 -12.54 8.27
C SER A 196 8.14 -11.57 7.47
N ASN A 197 9.07 -10.93 8.17
CA ASN A 197 10.07 -10.06 7.55
C ASN A 197 10.93 -10.82 6.54
N GLU A 198 11.24 -12.09 6.80
CA GLU A 198 11.97 -12.96 5.89
C GLU A 198 11.19 -13.23 4.59
N ASN A 199 9.92 -13.61 4.71
CA ASN A 199 9.06 -13.86 3.56
C ASN A 199 8.86 -12.59 2.71
N LEU A 200 8.71 -11.44 3.35
CA LEU A 200 8.61 -10.15 2.65
C LEU A 200 9.94 -9.75 2.00
N ALA A 201 11.08 -9.97 2.64
CA ALA A 201 12.39 -9.67 2.09
C ALA A 201 12.71 -10.52 0.84
N ALA A 202 12.17 -11.74 0.78
CA ALA A 202 12.28 -12.62 -0.39
C ALA A 202 11.46 -12.14 -1.61
N LEU A 203 10.54 -11.18 -1.44
CA LEU A 203 9.75 -10.62 -2.53
C LEU A 203 10.39 -9.33 -3.06
N PRO A 204 10.57 -9.21 -4.40
CA PRO A 204 11.13 -7.99 -4.98
C PRO A 204 10.19 -6.81 -4.74
N ILE A 205 10.75 -5.70 -4.27
CA ILE A 205 9.98 -4.48 -4.04
C ILE A 205 9.75 -3.73 -5.35
N GLY A 206 8.52 -3.25 -5.53
CA GLY A 206 8.14 -2.35 -6.61
C GLY A 206 7.90 -0.94 -6.07
N PHE A 207 8.14 0.05 -6.93
CA PHE A 207 7.99 1.47 -6.60
C PHE A 207 6.87 2.07 -7.44
N LEU A 208 5.79 2.53 -6.80
CA LEU A 208 4.57 3.03 -7.44
C LEU A 208 4.77 4.39 -8.10
N SER A 209 5.61 5.20 -7.49
CA SER A 209 6.34 6.26 -8.15
C SER A 209 7.82 6.01 -7.86
N PRO A 210 8.78 6.38 -8.75
CA PRO A 210 10.02 6.89 -8.19
C PRO A 210 9.60 7.96 -7.16
N PRO A 211 10.25 8.16 -6.00
CA PRO A 211 10.05 9.43 -5.32
C PRO A 211 10.19 10.46 -6.43
N ALA A 212 9.16 11.28 -6.67
CA ALA A 212 9.29 12.33 -7.67
C ALA A 212 10.69 12.88 -7.40
N PRO A 213 11.61 12.93 -8.38
CA PRO A 213 12.76 13.75 -8.14
C PRO A 213 12.11 15.09 -7.83
N ILE A 214 12.08 15.48 -6.55
CA ILE A 214 11.92 16.85 -6.18
C ILE A 214 13.05 17.42 -7.01
N LYS A 215 12.69 18.01 -8.16
CA LYS A 215 13.66 18.52 -9.09
C LYS A 215 14.54 19.34 -8.18
N PRO A 216 15.83 18.99 -7.99
CA PRO A 216 16.67 19.77 -7.11
C PRO A 216 16.46 21.21 -7.55
N PRO A 217 16.23 22.17 -6.64
CA PRO A 217 16.22 23.58 -7.04
C PRO A 217 17.49 23.75 -7.86
N THR A 218 17.28 23.94 -9.16
CA THR A 218 18.29 23.56 -10.15
C THR A 218 19.37 24.61 -10.03
N GLY A 219 20.47 24.25 -9.38
CA GLY A 219 21.65 25.10 -9.29
C GLY A 219 21.65 26.19 -8.22
N GLN A 220 20.98 26.05 -7.07
CA GLN A 220 21.28 26.96 -5.96
C GLN A 220 22.65 26.60 -5.36
N LYS A 221 23.70 27.36 -5.73
CA LYS A 221 25.01 27.26 -5.08
C LYS A 221 24.83 27.56 -3.60
N CYS A 222 25.13 26.57 -2.76
CA CYS A 222 25.09 26.72 -1.31
C CYS A 222 26.19 27.68 -0.85
N SER A 223 25.83 28.95 -0.71
CA SER A 223 26.68 29.99 -0.16
C SER A 223 26.25 30.28 1.29
N ALA A 224 27.22 30.42 2.19
CA ALA A 224 26.98 30.76 3.60
C ALA A 224 26.27 32.11 3.81
N ASN A 225 26.22 32.97 2.78
CA ASN A 225 25.52 34.27 2.80
C ASN A 225 24.09 34.19 2.24
N SER A 226 23.54 32.99 2.07
CA SER A 226 22.16 32.84 1.60
C SER A 226 21.17 33.25 2.69
N GLY A 227 20.04 33.84 2.31
CA GLY A 227 18.93 34.08 3.24
C GLY A 227 18.33 32.77 3.78
N ALA A 228 17.39 32.87 4.72
CA ALA A 228 16.78 31.73 5.43
C ALA A 228 16.42 30.54 4.51
N ARG A 229 15.71 30.78 3.40
CA ARG A 229 15.31 29.75 2.44
C ARG A 229 16.50 29.04 1.79
N GLY A 230 17.58 29.77 1.49
CA GLY A 230 18.77 29.20 0.89
C GLY A 230 19.56 28.34 1.87
N ILE A 231 19.74 28.79 3.12
CA ILE A 231 20.36 27.95 4.16
C ILE A 231 19.55 26.68 4.41
N PHE A 232 18.23 26.81 4.47
CA PHE A 232 17.35 25.67 4.68
C PHE A 232 17.42 24.65 3.52
N ALA A 233 17.42 25.12 2.27
CA ALA A 233 17.62 24.27 1.11
C ALA A 233 19.00 23.57 1.11
N CYS A 234 20.04 24.25 1.57
CA CYS A 234 21.38 23.69 1.67
C CYS A 234 21.54 22.67 2.79
N ALA A 235 20.88 22.88 3.93
CA ALA A 235 20.77 21.89 4.99
C ALA A 235 20.08 20.62 4.46
N ALA A 236 18.96 20.77 3.76
CA ALA A 236 18.23 19.68 3.14
C ALA A 236 19.09 18.89 2.13
N GLU A 237 19.85 19.57 1.28
CA GLU A 237 20.76 18.95 0.32
C GLU A 237 21.90 18.16 1.00
N ALA A 238 22.55 18.76 2.01
CA ALA A 238 23.65 18.12 2.72
C ALA A 238 23.18 16.86 3.46
N ILE A 239 21.99 16.89 4.07
CA ILE A 239 21.35 15.73 4.68
C ILE A 239 21.08 14.66 3.61
N ARG A 240 20.46 15.04 2.48
CA ARG A 240 20.16 14.11 1.38
C ARG A 240 21.38 13.40 0.83
N ARG A 241 22.54 14.07 0.80
CA ARG A 241 23.83 13.52 0.36
C ARG A 241 24.59 12.76 1.44
N GLY A 242 24.08 12.69 2.68
CA GLY A 242 24.79 12.08 3.80
C GLY A 242 26.02 12.87 4.26
N GLN A 243 26.15 14.14 3.88
CA GLN A 243 27.31 14.99 4.19
C GLN A 243 27.18 15.58 5.60
N LYS A 244 27.40 14.76 6.62
CA LYS A 244 27.18 15.10 8.04
C LYS A 244 27.82 16.42 8.48
N GLU A 245 29.12 16.60 8.25
CA GLU A 245 29.83 17.84 8.66
C GLU A 245 29.33 19.07 7.93
N GLN A 246 28.98 18.93 6.64
CA GLN A 246 28.40 20.02 5.88
C GLN A 246 27.00 20.37 6.39
N ALA A 247 26.18 19.36 6.70
CA ALA A 247 24.86 19.57 7.30
C ALA A 247 24.98 20.32 8.63
N LYS A 248 25.89 19.89 9.53
CA LYS A 248 26.15 20.56 10.82
C LYS A 248 26.45 22.05 10.65
N SER A 249 27.14 22.44 9.59
CA SER A 249 27.45 23.86 9.31
C SER A 249 26.22 24.73 9.06
N TYR A 250 25.07 24.17 8.72
CA TYR A 250 23.82 24.92 8.47
C TYR A 250 22.88 24.98 9.67
N PHE A 251 23.14 24.22 10.73
CA PHE A 251 22.34 24.19 11.95
C PHE A 251 22.95 25.07 13.03
N THR A 252 22.15 25.44 14.03
CA THR A 252 22.65 26.11 15.23
C THR A 252 23.59 25.17 15.99
N PRO A 253 24.59 25.68 16.73
CA PRO A 253 25.47 24.84 17.54
C PRO A 253 24.73 23.93 18.52
N ALA A 254 23.60 24.41 19.07
CA ALA A 254 22.74 23.64 19.98
C ALA A 254 22.12 22.39 19.32
N MET A 255 21.86 22.44 18.01
CA MET A 255 21.29 21.32 17.25
C MET A 255 22.33 20.29 16.79
N GLY A 256 23.63 20.56 16.99
CA GLY A 256 24.73 19.68 16.56
C GLY A 256 24.57 18.22 17.01
N PRO A 257 24.35 17.93 18.31
CA PRO A 257 24.21 16.56 18.80
C PRO A 257 22.97 15.84 18.23
N ALA A 258 21.83 16.54 18.12
CA ALA A 258 20.61 15.96 17.58
C ALA A 258 20.75 15.62 16.10
N LEU A 259 21.34 16.52 15.31
CA LEU A 259 21.60 16.27 13.89
C LEU A 259 22.59 15.11 13.70
N GLU A 260 23.64 15.04 14.51
CA GLU A 260 24.61 13.96 14.43
C GLU A 260 23.96 12.60 14.73
N TYR A 261 23.17 12.51 15.80
CA TYR A 261 22.39 11.32 16.11
C TYR A 261 21.47 10.92 14.95
N THR A 262 20.69 11.86 14.40
CA THR A 262 19.81 11.60 13.26
C THR A 262 20.59 11.13 12.04
N MET A 263 21.72 11.75 11.72
CA MET A 263 22.55 11.38 10.57
C MET A 263 23.26 10.04 10.74
N ASP A 264 23.55 9.62 11.96
CA ASP A 264 24.16 8.30 12.22
C ASP A 264 23.10 7.19 12.32
N PHE A 265 21.89 7.51 12.80
CA PHE A 265 20.76 6.58 12.91
C PHE A 265 20.11 6.28 11.55
N LEU A 266 19.89 7.29 10.72
CA LEU A 266 19.23 7.12 9.42
C LEU A 266 20.16 6.44 8.42
N ASP A 267 19.64 5.45 7.69
CA ASP A 267 20.30 4.90 6.52
C ASP A 267 20.24 5.88 5.33
N ALA A 268 20.74 5.47 4.16
CA ALA A 268 20.76 6.33 2.98
C ALA A 268 19.34 6.75 2.54
N GLU A 269 18.35 5.88 2.70
CA GLU A 269 16.96 6.15 2.31
C GLU A 269 16.27 7.09 3.30
N GLY A 270 16.47 6.90 4.61
CA GLY A 270 15.97 7.77 5.66
C GLY A 270 16.54 9.19 5.54
N LYS A 271 17.84 9.33 5.25
CA LYS A 271 18.48 10.62 4.96
C LYS A 271 17.88 11.29 3.73
N PHE A 272 17.65 10.51 2.68
CA PHE A 272 17.03 11.00 1.46
C PHE A 272 15.60 11.51 1.71
N ALA A 273 14.81 10.75 2.48
CA ALA A 273 13.46 11.11 2.87
C ALA A 273 13.43 12.39 3.70
N LEU A 274 14.26 12.51 4.75
CA LEU A 274 14.36 13.71 5.59
C LEU A 274 14.75 14.95 4.76
N GLY A 275 15.77 14.84 3.91
CA GLY A 275 16.18 15.93 3.02
C GLY A 275 15.11 16.34 2.01
N ASN A 276 14.19 15.44 1.66
CA ASN A 276 13.04 15.74 0.80
C ASN A 276 11.90 16.41 1.56
N ILE A 277 11.61 15.96 2.77
CA ILE A 277 10.63 16.59 3.68
C ILE A 277 11.02 18.05 3.91
N MET A 278 12.29 18.31 4.24
CA MET A 278 12.80 19.67 4.42
C MET A 278 12.68 20.48 3.12
N ALA A 279 13.10 19.94 1.98
CA ALA A 279 13.07 20.67 0.71
C ALA A 279 11.65 20.99 0.22
N GLY A 280 10.65 20.18 0.59
CA GLY A 280 9.24 20.39 0.24
C GLY A 280 8.51 21.40 1.12
N ALA A 281 9.09 21.81 2.26
CA ALA A 281 8.44 22.71 3.18
C ALA A 281 8.35 24.15 2.64
N GLN A 282 7.20 24.79 2.85
CA GLN A 282 6.90 26.14 2.38
C GLN A 282 7.01 27.14 3.53
N ALA A 283 7.44 28.36 3.24
CA ALA A 283 7.49 29.41 4.25
C ALA A 283 6.07 29.79 4.67
N ASP A 284 5.79 29.68 5.97
CA ASP A 284 4.48 29.88 6.59
C ASP A 284 4.47 31.19 7.39
N GLU A 285 5.50 31.38 8.24
CA GLU A 285 5.70 32.60 9.03
C GLU A 285 7.07 33.20 8.72
N SER A 286 7.17 34.53 8.56
CA SER A 286 8.44 35.21 8.29
C SER A 286 8.52 36.54 9.05
N THR A 287 9.55 36.68 9.88
CA THR A 287 9.95 37.91 10.58
C THR A 287 11.38 38.31 10.18
N ALA A 288 11.89 39.40 10.73
CA ALA A 288 13.27 39.85 10.48
C ALA A 288 14.34 38.82 10.92
N ASP A 289 14.02 38.04 11.96
CA ASP A 289 14.98 37.17 12.65
C ASP A 289 14.59 35.68 12.62
N LYS A 290 13.40 35.35 12.11
CA LYS A 290 12.91 33.96 12.06
C LYS A 290 12.05 33.72 10.83
N VAL A 291 12.26 32.57 10.18
CA VAL A 291 11.35 32.03 9.16
C VAL A 291 10.94 30.62 9.57
N VAL A 292 9.65 30.32 9.51
CA VAL A 292 9.09 28.98 9.77
C VAL A 292 8.71 28.35 8.44
N PHE A 293 9.30 27.19 8.15
CA PHE A 293 8.93 26.36 7.01
C PHE A 293 8.04 25.22 7.48
N THR A 294 6.84 25.12 6.93
CA THR A 294 5.86 24.10 7.29
C THR A 294 5.67 23.11 6.14
N THR A 295 5.54 21.83 6.47
CA THR A 295 5.14 20.76 5.56
C THR A 295 4.25 19.77 6.28
N GLU A 296 3.47 18.97 5.55
CA GLU A 296 2.70 17.88 6.12
C GLU A 296 3.41 16.56 5.84
N VAL A 297 3.67 15.78 6.90
CA VAL A 297 4.20 14.42 6.78
C VAL A 297 3.12 13.45 7.17
N TYR A 298 2.82 12.49 6.30
CA TYR A 298 1.86 11.44 6.60
C TYR A 298 2.50 10.38 7.49
N PHE A 299 1.90 10.12 8.65
CA PHE A 299 2.35 9.07 9.57
C PHE A 299 1.47 7.83 9.39
N SER A 300 2.03 6.77 8.78
CA SER A 300 1.31 5.54 8.43
C SER A 300 0.67 4.83 9.63
N LEU A 301 1.34 4.86 10.79
CA LEU A 301 0.85 4.27 12.04
C LEU A 301 -0.41 4.94 12.60
N GLY A 302 -0.69 6.18 12.19
CA GLY A 302 -1.78 6.98 12.77
C GLY A 302 -2.92 7.29 11.81
N GLY A 303 -2.72 7.16 10.49
CA GLY A 303 -3.74 7.57 9.53
C GLY A 303 -3.88 9.09 9.36
N TYR A 304 -3.02 9.89 10.00
CA TYR A 304 -3.12 11.34 10.02
C TYR A 304 -1.86 12.02 9.50
N LYS A 305 -2.07 13.24 9.00
CA LYS A 305 -1.00 14.16 8.61
C LYS A 305 -0.50 14.89 9.85
N VAL A 306 0.81 14.92 10.02
CA VAL A 306 1.48 15.69 11.07
C VAL A 306 2.11 16.92 10.43
N PRO A 307 1.74 18.14 10.85
CA PRO A 307 2.44 19.34 10.42
C PRO A 307 3.84 19.34 11.06
N VAL A 308 4.86 19.33 10.22
CA VAL A 308 6.26 19.49 10.63
C VAL A 308 6.70 20.91 10.35
N ARG A 309 7.33 21.54 11.35
CA ARG A 309 7.75 22.94 11.30
C ARG A 309 9.26 23.04 11.50
N PHE A 310 9.94 23.70 10.57
CA PHE A 310 11.36 23.98 10.65
C PHE A 310 11.59 25.47 10.84
N ASN A 311 12.21 25.83 11.96
CA ASN A 311 12.57 27.18 12.31
C ASN A 311 13.97 27.46 11.76
N VAL A 312 14.08 28.52 10.97
CA VAL A 312 15.36 29.06 10.52
C VAL A 312 15.51 30.42 11.17
N ILE A 313 16.54 30.55 12.01
CA ILE A 313 16.73 31.71 12.89
C ILE A 313 18.01 32.45 12.51
N LYS A 314 17.96 33.77 12.60
CA LYS A 314 19.10 34.65 12.39
C LYS A 314 19.95 34.68 13.67
N GLN A 315 21.26 34.57 13.50
CA GLN A 315 22.24 34.63 14.59
C GLN A 315 22.72 36.07 14.78
N ASP A 316 23.42 36.33 15.90
CA ASP A 316 23.97 37.65 16.22
C ASP A 316 24.97 38.18 15.17
N ASP A 317 25.66 37.27 14.47
CA ASP A 317 26.57 37.58 13.36
C ASP A 317 25.86 37.87 12.02
N GLY A 318 24.52 37.85 12.03
CA GLY A 318 23.66 38.08 10.86
C GLY A 318 23.46 36.86 9.96
N SER A 319 24.11 35.73 10.24
CA SER A 319 23.92 34.48 9.49
C SER A 319 22.60 33.80 9.83
N TRP A 320 22.04 33.04 8.88
CA TRP A 320 20.86 32.21 9.13
C TRP A 320 21.28 30.78 9.44
N LYS A 321 20.60 30.15 10.41
CA LYS A 321 20.82 28.75 10.81
C LYS A 321 19.52 28.04 11.08
N VAL A 322 19.47 26.74 10.79
CA VAL A 322 18.33 25.88 11.14
C VAL A 322 18.36 25.60 12.64
N GLY A 323 17.28 25.99 13.33
CA GLY A 323 17.18 25.97 14.79
C GLY A 323 16.51 24.71 15.37
N ASN A 324 15.88 23.88 14.55
CA ASN A 324 15.33 22.59 14.95
C ASN A 324 15.34 21.58 13.79
N LEU A 325 15.17 20.31 14.14
CA LEU A 325 15.08 19.19 13.22
C LEU A 325 13.82 18.38 13.55
#